data_AF-A0AAJ2U672-F1
#
_entry.id   AF-A0AAJ2U672-F1
#
_cell.length_a   1.000
_cell.length_b   1.000
_cell.length_c   1.000
_cell.angle_alpha   90.00
_cell.angle_beta   90.00
_cell.angle_gamma   90.00
#
_symmetry.space_group_name_H-M   'P 1'
#
loop_
_entity.id
_entity.type
_entity.pdbx_description
1 polymer ?
#
loop_
_entity_poly.entity_id
_entity_poly.type
_entity_poly.pdbx_seq_one_letter_code
_entity_poly.pdbx_strand_id
1 'polypeptide(L)' 'EAIFPEKSLVWELNYRGELDFYHQALHQKESRGLYIEDGWIYFIHGWTQVIAEVFHIDITGSTFDQIEQISNETR' A
#
# COMPACT_ATOMS: atom_id res chain seq x y z
N GLU A 1 6.54 -6.81 -21.05
CA GLU A 1 6.41 -7.06 -19.60
C GLU A 1 7.79 -7.23 -18.99
N ALA A 2 8.02 -6.66 -17.81
CA ALA A 2 9.24 -6.82 -17.03
C ALA A 2 9.29 -8.20 -16.37
N ILE A 3 10.48 -8.77 -16.17
CA ILE A 3 10.69 -9.99 -15.39
C ILE A 3 11.36 -9.61 -14.07
N PHE A 4 10.69 -9.86 -12.95
CA PHE A 4 11.24 -9.60 -11.62
C PHE A 4 12.18 -10.73 -11.20
N PRO A 5 13.28 -10.48 -10.48
CA PRO A 5 14.10 -11.54 -9.89
C PRO A 5 13.30 -12.43 -8.92
N GLU A 6 13.78 -13.66 -8.67
CA GLU A 6 13.08 -14.57 -7.76
C GLU A 6 13.18 -14.05 -6.32
N LYS A 7 12.12 -14.24 -5.53
CA LYS A 7 12.07 -13.87 -4.11
C LYS A 7 12.31 -12.37 -3.85
N SER A 8 12.01 -11.52 -4.83
CA SER A 8 12.10 -10.07 -4.67
C SER A 8 10.97 -9.51 -3.79
N LEU A 9 11.32 -8.47 -3.04
CA LEU A 9 10.38 -7.49 -2.48
C LEU A 9 10.08 -6.47 -3.57
N VAL A 10 8.81 -6.35 -3.96
CA VAL A 10 8.33 -5.40 -4.97
C VAL A 10 7.38 -4.43 -4.30
N TRP A 11 7.68 -3.14 -4.38
CA TRP A 11 6.85 -2.10 -3.79
C TRP A 11 6.37 -1.15 -4.87
N GLU A 12 5.06 -1.07 -5.06
CA GLU A 12 4.45 0.00 -5.85
C GLU A 12 4.02 1.10 -4.88
N LEU A 13 4.67 2.26 -4.92
CA LEU A 13 4.34 3.37 -4.02
C LEU A 13 3.13 4.16 -4.49
N ASN A 14 2.78 4.08 -5.78
CA ASN A 14 1.56 4.68 -6.28
C ASN A 14 0.34 3.85 -5.82
N TYR A 15 -0.73 4.53 -5.43
CA TYR A 15 -1.97 3.89 -5.00
C TYR A 15 -3.15 4.15 -5.95
N ARG A 16 -2.89 4.90 -7.04
CA ARG A 16 -3.86 5.31 -8.06
C ARG A 16 -3.19 5.44 -9.42
N GLY A 17 -3.99 5.41 -10.49
CA GLY A 17 -3.51 5.46 -11.87
C GLY A 17 -3.38 4.06 -12.48
N GLU A 18 -2.48 3.90 -13.45
CA GLU A 18 -2.38 2.67 -14.24
C GLU A 18 -1.74 1.48 -13.50
N LEU A 19 -0.86 1.74 -12.51
CA LEU A 19 -0.26 0.71 -11.63
C LEU A 19 0.41 -0.48 -12.38
N ASP A 20 0.93 -0.24 -13.58
CA ASP A 20 1.49 -1.29 -14.45
C ASP A 20 2.60 -2.13 -13.78
N PHE A 21 3.42 -1.52 -12.93
CA PHE A 21 4.50 -2.22 -12.21
C PHE A 21 3.94 -3.21 -11.17
N TYR A 22 2.89 -2.81 -10.45
CA TYR A 22 2.14 -3.66 -9.52
C TYR A 22 1.45 -4.82 -10.24
N HIS A 23 0.74 -4.54 -11.35
CA HIS A 23 0.05 -5.57 -12.12
C HIS A 23 1.02 -6.60 -12.71
N GLN A 24 2.16 -6.14 -13.26
CA GLN A 24 3.20 -7.03 -13.76
C GLN A 24 3.81 -7.90 -12.64
N ALA A 25 3.95 -7.36 -11.43
CA ALA A 25 4.44 -8.11 -10.28
C ALA A 25 3.41 -9.16 -9.81
N LEU A 26 2.13 -8.80 -9.75
CA LEU A 26 1.06 -9.72 -9.36
C LEU A 26 0.98 -10.93 -10.30
N HIS A 27 1.13 -10.73 -11.61
CA HIS A 27 1.17 -11.83 -12.59
C HIS A 27 2.34 -12.81 -12.36
N GLN A 28 3.41 -12.38 -11.67
CA GLN A 28 4.60 -13.16 -11.40
C GLN A 28 4.74 -13.60 -9.93
N LYS A 29 3.76 -13.25 -9.07
CA LYS A 29 3.85 -13.43 -7.61
C LYS A 29 4.14 -14.87 -7.22
N GLU A 30 3.28 -15.80 -7.62
CA GLU A 30 3.40 -17.21 -7.24
C GLU A 30 4.58 -17.89 -7.95
N SER A 31 4.75 -17.65 -9.25
CA SER A 31 5.78 -18.32 -10.05
C SER A 31 7.20 -17.94 -9.66
N ARG A 32 7.40 -16.74 -9.12
CA ARG A 32 8.72 -16.21 -8.73
C ARG A 32 8.87 -15.99 -7.23
N GLY A 33 7.85 -16.34 -6.44
CA GLY A 33 7.84 -16.15 -4.98
C GLY A 33 7.98 -14.69 -4.56
N LEU A 34 7.32 -13.77 -5.27
CA LEU A 34 7.43 -12.34 -4.99
C LEU A 34 6.63 -11.97 -3.75
N TYR A 35 7.22 -11.09 -2.94
CA TYR A 35 6.49 -10.40 -1.89
C TYR A 35 6.18 -8.99 -2.41
N ILE A 36 4.89 -8.66 -2.46
CA ILE A 36 4.40 -7.46 -3.14
C ILE A 36 3.67 -6.61 -2.12
N GLU A 37 4.05 -5.35 -2.05
CA GLU A 37 3.45 -4.34 -1.18
C GLU A 37 2.72 -3.29 -2.03
N ASP A 38 1.51 -2.93 -1.57
CA ASP A 38 0.62 -1.95 -2.22
C ASP A 38 0.81 -0.56 -1.57
N GLY A 39 0.94 0.47 -2.39
CA GLY A 39 1.11 1.86 -1.95
C GLY A 39 -0.10 2.43 -1.20
N TRP A 40 -1.25 1.77 -1.25
CA TRP A 40 -2.46 2.21 -0.54
C TRP A 40 -2.26 2.35 0.96
N ILE A 41 -1.65 1.36 1.63
CA ILE A 41 -1.41 1.44 3.07
C ILE A 41 -0.42 2.56 3.42
N TYR A 42 0.59 2.77 2.57
CA TYR A 42 1.53 3.86 2.71
C TYR A 42 0.83 5.23 2.58
N PHE A 43 -0.12 5.37 1.66
CA PHE A 43 -0.94 6.56 1.54
C PHE A 43 -1.77 6.82 2.80
N ILE A 44 -2.44 5.81 3.36
CA ILE A 44 -3.23 5.95 4.59
C ILE A 44 -2.34 6.41 5.75
N HIS A 45 -1.17 5.79 5.93
CA HIS A 45 -0.21 6.22 6.94
C HIS A 45 0.25 7.67 6.73
N GLY A 46 0.66 8.04 5.52
CA GLY A 46 1.15 9.39 5.25
C GLY A 46 0.07 10.45 5.44
N TRP A 47 -1.15 10.19 4.99
CA TRP A 47 -2.27 11.12 5.14
C TRP A 47 -2.67 11.30 6.60
N THR A 48 -2.84 10.19 7.34
CA THR A 48 -3.22 10.25 8.77
C THR A 48 -2.16 10.94 9.63
N GLN A 49 -0.87 10.76 9.35
CA GLN A 49 0.21 11.47 10.06
C GLN A 49 0.10 12.99 9.91
N VAL A 50 -0.16 13.49 8.70
CA VAL A 50 -0.34 14.93 8.46
C VAL A 50 -1.61 15.46 9.15
N ILE A 51 -2.70 14.71 9.10
CA ILE A 51 -3.95 15.08 9.79
C ILE A 51 -3.76 15.14 11.31
N ALA A 52 -3.06 14.15 11.88
CA ALA A 52 -2.71 14.14 13.30
C ALA A 52 -1.92 15.39 13.71
N GLU A 53 -0.95 15.79 12.88
CA GLU A 53 -0.15 17.00 13.12
C GLU A 53 -0.98 18.29 13.03
N VAL A 54 -1.79 18.44 11.99
CA VAL A 54 -2.61 19.65 11.75
C VAL A 54 -3.66 19.87 12.84
N PHE A 55 -4.29 18.80 13.31
CA PHE A 55 -5.39 18.88 14.28
C PHE A 55 -4.96 18.61 15.72
N HIS A 56 -3.68 18.30 15.95
CA HIS A 56 -3.15 17.92 17.26
C HIS A 56 -3.95 16.78 17.92
N ILE A 57 -4.34 15.79 17.12
CA ILE A 57 -5.04 14.58 17.57
C ILE A 57 -4.13 13.36 17.41
N ASP A 58 -4.31 12.37 18.28
CA ASP A 58 -3.60 11.10 18.16
C ASP A 58 -4.39 10.16 17.24
N ILE A 59 -3.74 9.68 16.18
CA ILE A 59 -4.30 8.71 15.22
C ILE A 59 -3.38 7.48 15.22
N THR A 60 -3.43 6.72 16.30
CA THR A 60 -2.62 5.52 16.50
C THR A 60 -3.47 4.36 17.03
N GLY A 61 -2.90 3.14 17.00
CA GLY A 61 -3.55 1.94 17.48
C GLY A 61 -4.93 1.72 16.85
N SER A 62 -5.93 1.43 17.68
CA SER A 62 -7.29 1.10 17.22
C SER A 62 -7.93 2.17 16.35
N THR A 63 -7.59 3.45 16.53
CA THR A 63 -8.14 4.53 15.71
C THR A 63 -7.59 4.48 14.30
N PHE A 64 -6.29 4.20 14.15
CA PHE A 64 -5.69 3.99 12.84
C PHE A 64 -6.26 2.73 12.17
N ASP A 65 -6.34 1.62 12.92
CA ASP A 65 -6.86 0.34 12.40
C ASP A 65 -8.29 0.50 11.84
N GLN A 66 -9.14 1.30 12.51
CA GLN A 66 -10.49 1.60 12.03
C GLN A 66 -10.50 2.44 10.76
N ILE A 67 -9.63 3.45 10.66
CA ILE A 67 -9.50 4.27 9.44
C ILE A 67 -9.04 3.41 8.28
N GLU A 68 -8.03 2.55 8.51
CA GLU A 68 -7.54 1.62 7.50
C GLU A 68 -8.65 0.69 7.02
N GLN A 69 -9.39 0.07 7.95
CA GLN A 69 -10.48 -0.83 7.62
C GLN A 69 -11.55 -0.16 6.74
N ILE A 70 -12.07 1.00 7.16
CA ILE A 70 -13.13 1.71 6.43
C ILE A 70 -12.62 2.18 5.04
N SER A 71 -11.35 2.61 4.98
CA SER A 71 -10.71 3.02 3.73
C SER A 71 -10.60 1.86 2.74
N ASN A 72 -10.28 0.66 3.22
CA ASN A 72 -10.22 -0.55 2.42
C ASN A 72 -11.60 -1.03 1.94
N GLU A 73 -12.66 -0.83 2.73
CA GLU A 73 -14.04 -1.17 2.33
C GLU A 73 -14.60 -0.24 1.25
N THR A 74 -14.05 0.97 1.11
CA THR A 74 -14.55 2.01 0.19
C THR A 74 -13.70 2.13 -1.09
N ARG A 75 -12.60 1.40 -1.18
CA ARG A 75 -11.68 1.39 -2.33
C ARG A 75 -12.28 0.63 -3.52
#